data_AF-A0A674EE04-F1
#
_entry.id   AF-A0A674EE04-F1
#
_cell.length_a   1.000
_cell.length_b   1.000
_cell.length_c   1.000
_cell.angle_alpha   90.00
_cell.angle_beta   90.00
_cell.angle_gamma   90.00
#
_symmetry.space_group_name_H-M   'P 1'
#
loop_
_entity.id
_entity.type
_entity.pdbx_description
1 polymer ?
#
loop_
_entity_poly.entity_id
_entity_poly.type
_entity_poly.pdbx_seq_one_letter_code
_entity_poly.pdbx_strand_id
1 'polypeptide(L)'
;LALLFSRLYPKMSRPQDEMAEEGEEVFRNLTEVKKSQIVMPCHANHRQELSVGQLLKWMDSTACLSAERHAGCPCVTASVDDIHFEHTIGVGQVVNIKAKVNRAFNTSMEVGIVVNCEDLFSDSHWRVCQAFATFVTQRTTGGKVQLRPLVPRTQEEQVEHSLAAERRRMRLVHADIMKDLLTNRAEKAVPAERTQVESVELVLPPHANHQVNTFGGQIMAWMENVATIAASRLCNAHPTLRSIDMFHFRGPSQVGDRLVLKAIVNNAFKNSMEVGVCAEAYQGEEPLRHINSAFMIFEVCDRDGKPCTLPKIQPEPLEGRRRYQEAIARKKIRLDRKYIISCKQTEVPLSVPWDLSNQVYLSYNNVSALKMLAARNNWVLNSEKNKVSLYTLEQKQVLSFKIEFEADVPAERAFMVLSDLSKRVEWDPNYERCELIHRVDDDDFLYRVVTPSIFNQGGMVQDFILLASRRPPCDSGDPYVIALRSVTLPTHPPTEGYNRGEVLCAGFSIMEVSNTVSKISYFNQASPEVLPYISTDIAGLSSSFYGTFCTCSTFLQDNRDNPTPKDQPPSSTLNSTLL
;
A
#
# COMPACT_ATOMS: atom_id res chain seq x y z
N LEU A 1 56.43 -25.01 -23.55
CA LEU A 1 55.66 -23.85 -23.04
C LEU A 1 54.14 -23.90 -23.31
N ALA A 2 53.59 -24.99 -23.87
CA ALA A 2 52.13 -25.17 -24.03
C ALA A 2 51.55 -26.39 -23.30
N LEU A 3 52.29 -27.02 -22.38
CA LEU A 3 51.87 -28.23 -21.66
C LEU A 3 51.97 -28.13 -20.12
N LEU A 4 52.11 -26.91 -19.57
CA LEU A 4 52.28 -26.68 -18.14
C LEU A 4 51.20 -25.81 -17.49
N PHE A 5 50.16 -25.40 -18.21
CA PHE A 5 49.10 -24.51 -17.71
C PHE A 5 47.75 -25.18 -17.40
N SER A 6 47.67 -26.52 -17.33
CA SER A 6 46.40 -27.23 -17.09
C SER A 6 46.16 -27.66 -15.63
N ARG A 7 46.90 -27.13 -14.65
CA ARG A 7 46.84 -27.62 -13.25
C ARG A 7 46.45 -26.60 -12.17
N LEU A 8 46.01 -25.39 -12.50
CA LEU A 8 45.65 -24.39 -11.48
C LEU A 8 44.41 -23.58 -11.87
N TYR A 9 43.23 -24.21 -11.98
CA TYR A 9 41.93 -23.55 -11.76
C TYR A 9 40.87 -24.63 -11.46
N PRO A 10 40.18 -24.64 -10.30
CA PRO A 10 39.04 -25.51 -10.08
C PRO A 10 37.89 -25.04 -10.99
N LYS A 11 37.35 -25.93 -11.81
CA LYS A 11 36.11 -25.71 -12.55
C LYS A 11 34.99 -25.46 -11.54
N MET A 12 34.41 -24.27 -11.53
CA MET A 12 33.09 -24.03 -10.95
C MET A 12 32.11 -24.99 -11.63
N SER A 13 31.47 -25.81 -10.81
CA SER A 13 30.40 -26.72 -11.16
C SER A 13 29.24 -25.97 -11.80
N ARG A 14 28.94 -26.31 -13.05
CA ARG A 14 27.60 -26.11 -13.63
C ARG A 14 26.60 -26.89 -12.77
N PRO A 15 25.38 -26.39 -12.50
CA PRO A 15 24.30 -27.25 -12.07
C PRO A 15 24.12 -28.29 -13.18
N GLN A 16 24.19 -29.57 -12.82
CA GLN A 16 23.93 -30.67 -13.74
C GLN A 16 22.46 -30.57 -14.17
N ASP A 17 22.26 -30.41 -15.47
CA ASP A 17 20.97 -30.63 -16.12
C ASP A 17 20.46 -32.03 -15.74
N GLU A 18 19.29 -32.05 -15.11
CA GLU A 18 18.46 -33.23 -14.94
C GLU A 18 17.99 -33.71 -16.31
N MET A 19 18.81 -34.53 -16.98
CA MET A 19 18.29 -35.56 -17.87
C MET A 19 17.93 -36.77 -17.00
N ALA A 20 16.76 -36.68 -16.37
CA ALA A 20 16.08 -37.80 -15.74
C ALA A 20 14.85 -38.19 -16.56
N GLU A 21 14.59 -39.48 -16.57
CA GLU A 21 13.70 -40.23 -17.44
C GLU A 21 12.24 -39.75 -17.48
N GLU A 22 11.60 -39.99 -18.64
CA GLU A 22 10.18 -39.78 -18.91
C GLU A 22 9.28 -40.48 -17.88
N GLY A 23 8.39 -39.73 -17.21
CA GLY A 23 7.29 -40.35 -16.47
C GLY A 23 6.59 -39.59 -15.35
N GLU A 24 7.05 -38.41 -14.91
CA GLU A 24 6.28 -37.62 -13.94
C GLU A 24 5.26 -36.73 -14.66
N GLU A 25 3.97 -37.08 -14.59
CA GLU A 25 2.89 -36.17 -14.96
C GLU A 25 3.01 -34.91 -14.10
N VAL A 26 3.62 -33.85 -14.65
CA VAL A 26 3.63 -32.51 -14.05
C VAL A 26 2.19 -32.14 -13.73
N PHE A 27 1.84 -32.12 -12.44
CA PHE A 27 0.48 -31.85 -11.98
C PHE A 27 0.01 -30.51 -12.56
N ARG A 28 -0.94 -30.58 -13.49
CA ARG A 28 -1.55 -29.40 -14.11
C ARG A 28 -2.89 -29.15 -13.45
N ASN A 29 -3.05 -27.98 -12.84
CA ASN A 29 -4.35 -27.58 -12.32
C ASN A 29 -5.39 -27.58 -13.46
N LEU A 30 -6.43 -28.39 -13.31
CA LEU A 30 -7.45 -28.62 -14.35
C LEU A 30 -8.21 -27.34 -14.74
N THR A 31 -8.23 -26.34 -13.86
CA THR A 31 -8.88 -25.05 -14.12
C THR A 31 -7.96 -24.06 -14.83
N GLU A 32 -6.65 -24.36 -14.94
CA GLU A 32 -5.65 -23.44 -15.47
C GLU A 32 -5.82 -23.18 -16.98
N VAL A 33 -6.03 -21.92 -17.33
CA VAL A 33 -6.07 -21.43 -18.71
C VAL A 33 -4.84 -20.57 -18.95
N LYS A 34 -4.19 -20.77 -20.09
CA LYS A 34 -3.09 -19.92 -20.57
C LYS A 34 -3.49 -19.28 -21.89
N LYS A 35 -3.20 -18.00 -22.02
CA LYS A 35 -3.34 -17.24 -23.27
C LYS A 35 -2.03 -16.50 -23.53
N SER A 36 -1.47 -16.70 -24.72
CA SER A 36 -0.30 -15.97 -25.19
C SER A 36 -0.69 -15.18 -26.43
N GLN A 37 -0.31 -13.90 -26.49
CA GLN A 37 -0.65 -13.04 -27.60
C GLN A 37 0.49 -12.05 -27.88
N ILE A 38 0.90 -11.96 -29.14
CA ILE A 38 1.82 -10.90 -29.56
C ILE A 38 1.08 -9.56 -29.61
N VAL A 39 1.71 -8.51 -29.08
CA VAL A 39 1.17 -7.15 -29.10
C VAL A 39 1.39 -6.56 -30.49
N MET A 40 0.29 -6.36 -31.21
CA MET A 40 0.26 -5.78 -32.55
C MET A 40 -0.04 -4.27 -32.45
N PRO A 41 0.28 -3.47 -33.48
CA PRO A 41 -0.01 -2.05 -33.50
C PRO A 41 -1.50 -1.71 -33.24
N CYS A 42 -2.43 -2.56 -33.68
CA CYS A 42 -3.86 -2.37 -33.42
C CYS A 42 -4.28 -2.60 -31.96
N HIS A 43 -3.40 -3.19 -31.13
CA HIS A 43 -3.61 -3.38 -29.70
C HIS A 43 -3.02 -2.22 -28.88
N ALA A 44 -2.24 -1.34 -29.51
CA ALA A 44 -1.43 -0.35 -28.82
C ALA A 44 -2.07 1.04 -28.76
N ASN A 45 -1.65 1.79 -27.76
CA ASN A 45 -1.89 3.22 -27.63
C ASN A 45 -0.92 4.02 -28.52
N HIS A 46 -1.04 5.34 -28.47
CA HIS A 46 -0.21 6.27 -29.24
C HIS A 46 1.29 6.23 -28.89
N ARG A 47 1.71 5.57 -27.80
CA ARG A 47 3.13 5.34 -27.43
C ARG A 47 3.68 4.00 -27.92
N GLN A 48 2.93 3.25 -28.73
CA GLN A 48 3.28 1.87 -29.11
C GLN A 48 3.34 0.93 -27.88
N GLU A 49 2.55 1.21 -26.84
CA GLU A 49 2.37 0.34 -25.68
C GLU A 49 0.96 -0.28 -25.71
N LEU A 50 0.80 -1.51 -25.27
CA LEU A 50 -0.48 -2.21 -25.16
C LEU A 50 -1.50 -1.34 -24.40
N SER A 51 -2.65 -1.09 -25.02
CA SER A 51 -3.78 -0.44 -24.34
C SER A 51 -4.20 -1.27 -23.13
N VAL A 52 -4.34 -0.61 -21.98
CA VAL A 52 -4.73 -1.30 -20.74
C VAL A 52 -6.16 -1.84 -20.85
N GLY A 53 -7.07 -1.13 -21.54
CA GLY A 53 -8.40 -1.65 -21.86
C GLY A 53 -8.35 -2.98 -22.63
N GLN A 54 -7.45 -3.10 -23.62
CA GLN A 54 -7.26 -4.35 -24.35
C GLN A 54 -6.71 -5.46 -23.45
N LEU A 55 -5.76 -5.13 -22.56
CA LEU A 55 -5.24 -6.07 -21.58
C LEU A 55 -6.33 -6.57 -20.62
N LEU A 56 -7.17 -5.67 -20.09
CA LEU A 56 -8.29 -6.02 -19.21
C LEU A 56 -9.29 -6.94 -19.90
N LYS A 57 -9.58 -6.70 -21.18
CA LYS A 57 -10.42 -7.58 -22.00
C LYS A 57 -9.84 -8.99 -22.10
N TRP A 58 -8.52 -9.10 -22.33
CA TRP A 58 -7.86 -10.40 -22.42
C TRP A 58 -7.77 -11.12 -21.07
N MET A 59 -7.51 -10.39 -19.99
CA MET A 59 -7.50 -10.92 -18.63
C MET A 59 -8.86 -11.52 -18.26
N ASP A 60 -9.93 -10.75 -18.44
CA ASP A 60 -11.30 -11.19 -18.15
C ASP A 60 -11.71 -12.38 -19.01
N SER A 61 -11.42 -12.37 -20.31
CA SER A 61 -11.73 -13.51 -21.19
C SER A 61 -11.02 -14.80 -20.75
N THR A 62 -9.76 -14.69 -20.34
CA THR A 62 -8.96 -15.84 -19.89
C THR A 62 -9.46 -16.37 -18.54
N ALA A 63 -9.82 -15.46 -17.64
CA ALA A 63 -10.35 -15.79 -16.32
C ALA A 63 -11.76 -16.37 -16.40
N CYS A 64 -12.62 -15.84 -17.27
CA CYS A 64 -13.95 -16.36 -17.54
C CYS A 64 -13.87 -17.79 -18.06
N LEU A 65 -12.99 -18.10 -19.00
CA LEU A 65 -12.81 -19.46 -19.51
C LEU A 65 -12.34 -20.43 -18.41
N SER A 66 -11.50 -19.96 -17.47
CA SER A 66 -11.06 -20.73 -16.31
C SER A 66 -12.23 -21.05 -15.37
N ALA A 67 -13.08 -20.04 -15.11
CA ALA A 67 -14.28 -20.20 -14.32
C ALA A 67 -15.30 -21.14 -14.97
N GLU A 68 -15.56 -20.98 -16.28
CA GLU A 68 -16.48 -21.83 -17.03
C GLU A 68 -15.99 -23.28 -17.08
N ARG A 69 -14.68 -23.51 -17.19
CA ARG A 69 -14.10 -24.85 -17.14
C ARG A 69 -14.35 -25.55 -15.80
N HIS A 70 -14.28 -24.81 -14.69
CA HIS A 70 -14.62 -25.35 -13.36
C HIS A 70 -16.12 -25.55 -13.18
N ALA A 71 -16.93 -24.56 -13.60
CA ALA A 71 -18.37 -24.56 -13.42
C ALA A 71 -19.11 -25.54 -14.34
N GLY A 72 -18.56 -25.84 -15.52
CA GLY A 72 -19.26 -26.56 -16.59
C GLY A 72 -20.46 -25.80 -17.17
N CYS A 73 -20.57 -24.50 -16.91
CA CYS A 73 -21.64 -23.63 -17.39
C CYS A 73 -21.17 -22.18 -17.52
N PRO A 74 -21.91 -21.32 -18.25
CA PRO A 74 -21.48 -19.95 -18.50
C PRO A 74 -21.38 -19.11 -17.23
N CYS A 75 -20.33 -18.30 -17.20
CA CYS A 75 -19.99 -17.46 -16.06
C CYS A 75 -19.98 -15.98 -16.47
N VAL A 76 -20.28 -15.12 -15.50
CA VAL A 76 -20.18 -13.66 -15.66
C VAL A 76 -19.32 -13.07 -14.56
N THR A 77 -18.63 -11.97 -14.89
CA THR A 77 -17.76 -11.24 -13.96
C THR A 77 -18.62 -10.49 -12.95
N ALA A 78 -18.46 -10.79 -11.67
CA ALA A 78 -19.20 -10.14 -10.58
C ALA A 78 -18.40 -9.02 -9.92
N SER A 79 -17.10 -9.20 -9.75
CA SER A 79 -16.22 -8.19 -9.19
C SER A 79 -14.77 -8.40 -9.62
N VAL A 80 -13.99 -7.34 -9.54
CA VAL A 80 -12.55 -7.35 -9.78
C VAL A 80 -11.88 -6.66 -8.60
N ASP A 81 -10.81 -7.26 -8.08
CA ASP A 81 -10.02 -6.69 -6.98
C ASP A 81 -9.11 -5.56 -7.47
N ASP A 82 -8.39 -4.93 -6.54
CA ASP A 82 -7.40 -3.91 -6.87
C ASP A 82 -6.36 -4.47 -7.87
N ILE A 83 -6.24 -3.85 -9.05
CA ILE A 83 -5.23 -4.20 -10.05
C ILE A 83 -4.14 -3.16 -10.03
N HIS A 84 -2.87 -3.58 -9.97
CA HIS A 84 -1.70 -2.71 -10.08
C HIS A 84 -0.87 -3.12 -11.30
N PHE A 85 -0.56 -2.17 -12.17
CA PHE A 85 0.27 -2.36 -13.36
C PHE A 85 1.70 -1.90 -13.06
N GLU A 86 2.60 -2.86 -12.87
CA GLU A 86 4.01 -2.61 -12.53
C GLU A 86 4.79 -2.10 -13.75
N HIS A 87 4.51 -2.69 -14.92
CA HIS A 87 5.23 -2.42 -16.16
C HIS A 87 4.26 -2.25 -17.34
N THR A 88 4.68 -1.51 -18.37
CA THR A 88 3.98 -1.43 -19.66
C THR A 88 4.50 -2.52 -20.60
N ILE A 89 3.72 -2.86 -21.64
CA ILE A 89 4.07 -3.86 -22.65
C ILE A 89 4.14 -3.15 -24.00
N GLY A 90 5.26 -3.23 -24.71
CA GLY A 90 5.46 -2.63 -26.02
C GLY A 90 4.92 -3.47 -27.18
N VAL A 91 4.67 -2.83 -28.33
CA VAL A 91 4.39 -3.52 -29.59
C VAL A 91 5.56 -4.44 -29.97
N GLY A 92 5.24 -5.66 -30.42
CA GLY A 92 6.20 -6.71 -30.75
C GLY A 92 6.54 -7.64 -29.58
N GLN A 93 6.23 -7.25 -28.34
CA GLN A 93 6.39 -8.13 -27.17
C GLN A 93 5.22 -9.11 -27.05
N VAL A 94 5.42 -10.19 -26.31
CA VAL A 94 4.41 -11.24 -26.07
C VAL A 94 3.83 -11.09 -24.67
N VAL A 95 2.51 -10.94 -24.58
CA VAL A 95 1.79 -11.02 -23.32
C VAL A 95 1.38 -12.47 -23.04
N ASN A 96 1.69 -12.94 -21.83
CA ASN A 96 1.41 -14.28 -21.33
C ASN A 96 0.48 -14.17 -20.12
N ILE A 97 -0.79 -14.54 -20.29
CA ILE A 97 -1.83 -14.49 -19.25
C ILE A 97 -2.10 -15.91 -18.76
N LYS A 98 -1.96 -16.14 -17.46
CA LYS A 98 -2.34 -17.40 -16.80
C LYS A 98 -3.49 -17.10 -15.83
N ALA A 99 -4.56 -17.87 -15.91
CA ALA A 99 -5.69 -17.78 -14.99
C ALA A 99 -6.03 -19.16 -14.41
N LYS A 100 -6.30 -19.23 -13.10
CA LYS A 100 -6.75 -20.45 -12.43
C LYS A 100 -7.77 -20.13 -11.34
N VAL A 101 -8.69 -21.06 -11.07
CA VAL A 101 -9.60 -20.94 -9.94
C VAL A 101 -8.80 -21.19 -8.66
N ASN A 102 -8.76 -20.22 -7.77
CA ASN A 102 -8.12 -20.39 -6.46
C ASN A 102 -9.09 -21.04 -5.46
N ARG A 103 -10.38 -20.69 -5.55
CA ARG A 103 -11.41 -21.21 -4.67
C ARG A 103 -12.80 -21.09 -5.27
N ALA A 104 -13.57 -22.17 -5.17
CA ALA A 104 -15.00 -22.16 -5.43
C ALA A 104 -15.79 -22.09 -4.11
N PHE A 105 -16.79 -21.22 -4.06
CA PHE A 105 -17.75 -21.09 -2.97
C PHE A 105 -19.08 -21.75 -3.39
N ASN A 106 -20.22 -21.26 -2.88
CA ASN A 106 -21.52 -21.81 -3.26
C ASN A 106 -21.89 -21.50 -4.72
N THR A 107 -21.99 -20.22 -5.06
CA THR A 107 -22.40 -19.76 -6.41
C THR A 107 -21.37 -18.86 -7.08
N SER A 108 -20.28 -18.57 -6.37
CA SER A 108 -19.19 -17.73 -6.85
C SER A 108 -17.87 -18.45 -6.73
N MET A 109 -16.89 -18.01 -7.51
CA MET A 109 -15.52 -18.49 -7.43
C MET A 109 -14.54 -17.34 -7.60
N GLU A 110 -13.41 -17.43 -6.92
CA GLU A 110 -12.28 -16.54 -7.12
C GLU A 110 -11.32 -17.14 -8.15
N VAL A 111 -10.98 -16.36 -9.15
CA VAL A 111 -9.99 -16.69 -10.18
C VAL A 111 -8.78 -15.77 -10.00
N GLY A 112 -7.61 -16.37 -9.80
CA GLY A 112 -6.33 -15.66 -9.82
C GLY A 112 -5.83 -15.50 -11.25
N ILE A 113 -5.31 -14.32 -11.56
CA ILE A 113 -4.80 -13.95 -12.89
C ILE A 113 -3.39 -13.41 -12.73
N VAL A 114 -2.44 -13.98 -13.48
CA VAL A 114 -1.06 -13.50 -13.55
C VAL A 114 -0.74 -13.14 -14.99
N VAL A 115 -0.28 -11.92 -15.20
CA VAL A 115 0.14 -11.41 -16.51
C VAL A 115 1.66 -11.24 -16.48
N ASN A 116 2.33 -11.93 -17.39
CA ASN A 116 3.76 -11.76 -17.65
C ASN A 116 3.94 -11.21 -19.06
N CYS A 117 5.05 -10.51 -19.26
CA CYS A 117 5.53 -10.08 -20.57
C CYS A 117 6.84 -10.80 -20.88
N GLU A 118 7.03 -11.08 -22.16
CA GLU A 118 8.21 -11.73 -22.72
C GLU A 118 8.65 -10.93 -23.95
N ASP A 119 9.93 -10.56 -23.99
CA ASP A 119 10.57 -9.99 -25.16
C ASP A 119 11.44 -11.04 -25.85
N LEU A 120 10.97 -11.50 -27.00
CA LEU A 120 11.59 -12.59 -27.76
C LEU A 120 12.99 -12.25 -28.30
N PHE A 121 13.35 -10.96 -28.40
CA PHE A 121 14.67 -10.56 -28.86
C PHE A 121 15.73 -10.56 -27.77
N SER A 122 15.33 -10.20 -26.55
CA SER A 122 16.23 -10.13 -25.39
C SER A 122 16.16 -11.34 -24.47
N ASP A 123 15.24 -12.27 -24.72
CA ASP A 123 14.91 -13.42 -23.86
C ASP A 123 14.56 -12.99 -22.42
N SER A 124 14.10 -11.75 -22.26
CA SER A 124 13.75 -11.18 -20.97
C SER A 124 12.26 -11.40 -20.67
N HIS A 125 11.97 -11.77 -19.42
CA HIS A 125 10.62 -11.97 -18.93
C HIS A 125 10.42 -11.24 -17.60
N TRP A 126 9.26 -10.60 -17.45
CA TRP A 126 8.90 -9.91 -16.22
C TRP A 126 7.40 -10.01 -15.96
N ARG A 127 7.01 -9.82 -14.70
CA ARG A 127 5.60 -9.75 -14.31
C ARG A 127 5.07 -8.35 -14.61
N VAL A 128 3.87 -8.26 -15.17
CA VAL A 128 3.21 -6.99 -15.51
C VAL A 128 2.18 -6.63 -14.45
N CYS A 129 1.34 -7.59 -14.08
CA CYS A 129 0.39 -7.45 -13.00
C CYS A 129 -0.09 -8.81 -12.48
N GLN A 130 -0.65 -8.78 -11.27
CA GLN A 130 -1.41 -9.87 -10.69
C GLN A 130 -2.77 -9.33 -10.26
N ALA A 131 -3.84 -10.07 -10.55
CA ALA A 131 -5.20 -9.65 -10.28
C ALA A 131 -6.04 -10.83 -9.78
N PHE A 132 -7.14 -10.52 -9.09
CA PHE A 132 -8.13 -11.50 -8.66
C PHE A 132 -9.51 -11.04 -9.12
N ALA A 133 -10.27 -11.94 -9.72
CA ALA A 133 -11.62 -11.67 -10.20
C ALA A 133 -12.60 -12.68 -9.60
N THR A 134 -13.80 -12.22 -9.27
CA THR A 134 -14.89 -13.08 -8.81
C THR A 134 -15.87 -13.31 -9.95
N PHE A 135 -16.10 -14.58 -10.27
CA PHE A 135 -17.08 -15.01 -11.25
C PHE A 135 -18.28 -15.67 -10.57
N VAL A 136 -19.46 -15.48 -11.16
CA VAL A 136 -20.69 -16.14 -10.73
C VAL A 136 -21.30 -16.90 -11.90
N THR A 137 -21.90 -18.05 -11.60
CA THR A 137 -22.60 -18.85 -12.60
C THR A 137 -23.96 -18.22 -12.91
N GLN A 138 -24.32 -18.18 -14.20
CA GLN A 138 -25.68 -17.84 -14.63
C GLN A 138 -26.31 -19.03 -15.33
N ARG A 139 -27.55 -19.37 -14.93
CA ARG A 139 -28.36 -20.41 -15.58
C ARG A 139 -29.60 -19.77 -16.19
N THR A 140 -29.90 -20.15 -17.43
CA THR A 140 -31.08 -19.71 -18.18
C THR A 140 -32.40 -20.22 -17.57
N THR A 141 -32.35 -21.23 -16.69
CA THR A 141 -33.51 -21.87 -16.05
C THR A 141 -33.45 -21.76 -14.51
N GLY A 142 -33.71 -20.56 -13.98
CA GLY A 142 -34.32 -20.31 -12.66
C GLY A 142 -33.69 -20.89 -11.38
N GLY A 143 -32.45 -21.40 -11.38
CA GLY A 143 -31.84 -22.01 -10.19
C GLY A 143 -30.37 -21.63 -9.97
N LYS A 144 -29.97 -21.42 -8.71
CA LYS A 144 -28.57 -21.21 -8.31
C LYS A 144 -27.76 -22.50 -8.55
N VAL A 145 -26.72 -22.45 -9.36
CA VAL A 145 -25.81 -23.58 -9.57
C VAL A 145 -24.89 -23.68 -8.36
N GLN A 146 -24.91 -24.84 -7.69
CA GLN A 146 -23.96 -25.13 -6.63
C GLN A 146 -22.65 -25.61 -7.24
N LEU A 147 -21.58 -24.86 -7.02
CA LEU A 147 -20.25 -25.19 -7.51
C LEU A 147 -19.63 -26.30 -6.67
N ARG A 148 -18.87 -27.18 -7.32
CA ARG A 148 -18.05 -28.17 -6.62
C ARG A 148 -16.89 -27.45 -5.92
N PRO A 149 -16.66 -27.68 -4.61
CA PRO A 149 -15.50 -27.14 -3.91
C PRO A 149 -14.20 -27.58 -4.59
N LEU A 150 -13.27 -26.65 -4.72
CA LEU A 150 -11.94 -26.95 -5.24
C LEU A 150 -11.08 -27.52 -4.12
N VAL A 151 -10.46 -28.68 -4.34
CA VAL A 151 -9.51 -29.27 -3.38
C VAL A 151 -8.09 -28.89 -3.81
N PRO A 152 -7.40 -28.00 -3.07
CA PRO A 152 -6.02 -27.65 -3.37
C PRO A 152 -5.11 -28.85 -3.11
N ARG A 153 -4.16 -29.13 -4.02
CA ARG A 153 -3.22 -30.26 -3.90
C ARG A 153 -1.85 -29.81 -3.43
N THR A 154 -1.32 -28.73 -4.00
CA THR A 154 0.01 -28.23 -3.64
C THR A 154 -0.04 -27.29 -2.43
N GLN A 155 1.11 -27.08 -1.76
CA GLN A 155 1.21 -26.12 -0.66
C GLN A 155 0.86 -24.70 -1.11
N GLU A 156 1.30 -24.30 -2.32
CA GLU A 156 0.93 -23.03 -2.93
C GLU A 156 -0.58 -22.88 -3.11
N GLU A 157 -1.26 -23.91 -3.63
CA GLU A 157 -2.72 -23.90 -3.79
C GLU A 157 -3.45 -23.85 -2.45
N GLN A 158 -2.92 -24.48 -1.40
CA GLN A 158 -3.50 -24.41 -0.05
C GLN A 158 -3.42 -23.00 0.53
N VAL A 159 -2.28 -22.32 0.33
CA VAL A 159 -2.09 -20.91 0.72
C VAL A 159 -3.02 -20.00 -0.09
N GLU A 160 -3.09 -20.16 -1.40
CA GLU A 160 -3.98 -19.35 -2.24
C GLU A 160 -5.46 -19.55 -1.87
N HIS A 161 -5.86 -20.79 -1.56
CA HIS A 161 -7.21 -21.14 -1.14
C HIS A 161 -7.59 -20.52 0.22
N SER A 162 -6.65 -20.44 1.17
CA SER A 162 -6.88 -19.77 2.46
C SER A 162 -6.95 -18.26 2.30
N LEU A 163 -6.02 -17.66 1.54
CA LEU A 163 -6.01 -16.24 1.23
C LEU A 163 -7.26 -15.79 0.45
N ALA A 164 -7.84 -16.66 -0.38
CA ALA A 164 -9.07 -16.37 -1.12
C ALA A 164 -10.29 -16.13 -0.20
N ALA A 165 -10.33 -16.77 0.98
CA ALA A 165 -11.38 -16.49 1.97
C ALA A 165 -11.21 -15.10 2.60
N GLU A 166 -9.98 -14.73 2.95
CA GLU A 166 -9.71 -13.41 3.53
C GLU A 166 -9.96 -12.29 2.52
N ARG A 167 -9.51 -12.47 1.27
CA ARG A 167 -9.84 -11.55 0.18
C ARG A 167 -11.34 -11.40 0.01
N ARG A 168 -12.11 -12.50 0.05
CA ARG A 168 -13.59 -12.45 -0.02
C ARG A 168 -14.18 -11.60 1.11
N ARG A 169 -13.73 -11.79 2.35
CA ARG A 169 -14.16 -10.99 3.50
C ARG A 169 -13.88 -9.50 3.26
N MET A 170 -12.68 -9.17 2.76
CA MET A 170 -12.30 -7.79 2.44
C MET A 170 -13.20 -7.15 1.36
N ARG A 171 -13.66 -7.91 0.35
CA ARG A 171 -14.59 -7.36 -0.68
C ARG A 171 -15.93 -6.93 -0.07
N LEU A 172 -16.45 -7.75 0.84
CA LEU A 172 -17.75 -7.48 1.49
C LEU A 172 -17.66 -6.26 2.41
N VAL A 173 -16.58 -6.15 3.18
CA VAL A 173 -16.37 -5.05 4.14
C VAL A 173 -16.03 -3.74 3.42
N HIS A 174 -15.43 -3.78 2.22
CA HIS A 174 -15.07 -2.58 1.46
C HIS A 174 -16.26 -1.66 1.16
N ALA A 175 -17.46 -2.24 0.93
CA ALA A 175 -18.67 -1.47 0.68
C ALA A 175 -19.06 -0.57 1.88
N ASP A 176 -18.75 -1.01 3.11
CA ASP A 176 -19.15 -0.34 4.34
C ASP A 176 -18.13 0.73 4.79
N ILE A 177 -16.83 0.51 4.56
CA ILE A 177 -15.74 1.42 4.99
C ILE A 177 -15.79 2.79 4.29
N MET A 178 -16.32 2.87 3.07
CA MET A 178 -16.29 4.10 2.25
C MET A 178 -17.15 5.25 2.83
N LYS A 179 -18.04 4.99 3.81
CA LYS A 179 -19.08 5.93 4.23
C LYS A 179 -18.63 6.98 5.29
N ASP A 180 -17.49 6.81 5.96
CA ASP A 180 -17.22 7.47 7.26
C ASP A 180 -16.09 8.52 7.32
N LEU A 181 -15.60 9.09 6.21
CA LEU A 181 -14.41 9.99 6.26
C LEU A 181 -14.55 11.24 5.40
N LEU A 182 -14.89 12.42 5.95
CA LEU A 182 -14.91 13.69 5.18
C LEU A 182 -14.64 14.95 6.04
N THR A 183 -13.59 15.76 5.75
CA THR A 183 -13.58 17.25 5.80
C THR A 183 -12.29 17.92 5.29
N ASN A 184 -12.42 19.20 4.88
CA ASN A 184 -11.43 20.26 4.56
C ASN A 184 -10.95 20.54 3.10
N ARG A 185 -10.58 21.83 2.86
CA ARG A 185 -10.60 22.60 1.58
C ARG A 185 -9.29 23.37 1.26
N ALA A 186 -9.23 23.87 0.00
CA ALA A 186 -8.45 24.98 -0.61
C ALA A 186 -7.07 24.62 -1.23
N GLU A 187 -6.48 25.25 -2.27
CA GLU A 187 -6.70 26.48 -3.08
C GLU A 187 -5.93 26.36 -4.44
N LYS A 188 -6.19 27.27 -5.40
CA LYS A 188 -5.75 27.36 -6.83
C LYS A 188 -5.83 26.06 -7.64
N ALA A 189 -6.91 25.91 -8.39
CA ALA A 189 -7.30 24.61 -8.92
C ALA A 189 -8.09 24.70 -10.24
N VAL A 190 -8.01 23.64 -11.05
CA VAL A 190 -8.71 23.50 -12.34
C VAL A 190 -10.11 22.94 -12.09
N PRO A 191 -11.20 23.54 -12.61
CA PRO A 191 -12.55 23.00 -12.45
C PRO A 191 -12.67 21.56 -12.96
N ALA A 192 -13.19 20.66 -12.13
CA ALA A 192 -13.38 19.24 -12.46
C ALA A 192 -14.23 19.05 -13.73
N GLU A 193 -15.22 19.91 -13.94
CA GLU A 193 -16.13 19.93 -15.11
C GLU A 193 -15.36 19.90 -16.45
N ARG A 194 -14.20 20.56 -16.53
CA ARG A 194 -13.38 20.60 -17.76
C ARG A 194 -12.85 19.21 -18.15
N THR A 195 -12.80 18.29 -17.19
CA THR A 195 -12.32 16.92 -17.39
C THR A 195 -13.43 15.94 -17.71
N GLN A 196 -14.70 16.35 -17.65
CA GLN A 196 -15.86 15.47 -17.82
C GLN A 196 -15.95 14.92 -19.25
N VAL A 197 -16.01 13.60 -19.38
CA VAL A 197 -16.17 12.90 -20.65
C VAL A 197 -17.41 12.03 -20.57
N GLU A 198 -18.20 12.04 -21.64
CA GLU A 198 -19.32 11.12 -21.83
C GLU A 198 -19.15 10.41 -23.18
N SER A 199 -19.30 9.10 -23.18
CA SER A 199 -19.35 8.27 -24.40
C SER A 199 -20.54 7.32 -24.34
N VAL A 200 -21.07 6.94 -25.50
CA VAL A 200 -22.15 5.97 -25.60
C VAL A 200 -21.72 4.87 -26.55
N GLU A 201 -21.71 3.63 -26.06
CA GLU A 201 -21.31 2.45 -26.82
C GLU A 201 -22.51 1.52 -27.00
N LEU A 202 -22.77 1.09 -28.24
CA LEU A 202 -23.78 0.08 -28.53
C LEU A 202 -23.19 -1.31 -28.28
N VAL A 203 -23.86 -2.13 -27.47
CA VAL A 203 -23.46 -3.52 -27.26
C VAL A 203 -23.85 -4.34 -28.49
N LEU A 204 -22.83 -4.88 -29.17
CA LEU A 204 -22.95 -5.70 -30.37
C LEU A 204 -22.64 -7.16 -30.03
N PRO A 205 -23.01 -8.13 -30.89
CA PRO A 205 -22.70 -9.54 -30.69
C PRO A 205 -21.24 -9.87 -30.29
N PRO A 206 -20.17 -9.26 -30.87
CA PRO A 206 -18.80 -9.54 -30.45
C PRO A 206 -18.43 -9.02 -29.05
N HIS A 207 -19.29 -8.21 -28.44
CA HIS A 207 -19.10 -7.64 -27.10
C HIS A 207 -19.68 -8.55 -26.01
N ALA A 208 -20.41 -9.60 -26.39
CA ALA A 208 -21.14 -10.47 -25.49
C ALA A 208 -20.73 -11.93 -25.66
N ASN A 209 -20.99 -12.72 -24.61
CA ASN A 209 -20.85 -14.16 -24.66
C ASN A 209 -21.97 -14.80 -25.49
N HIS A 210 -21.90 -16.12 -25.70
CA HIS A 210 -22.90 -16.89 -26.45
C HIS A 210 -24.30 -16.88 -25.82
N GLN A 211 -24.46 -16.35 -24.59
CA GLN A 211 -25.73 -16.12 -23.92
C GLN A 211 -26.19 -14.66 -24.00
N VAL A 212 -25.59 -13.86 -24.89
CA VAL A 212 -25.98 -12.47 -25.15
C VAL A 212 -25.63 -11.50 -24.00
N ASN A 213 -24.95 -11.97 -22.94
CA ASN A 213 -24.47 -11.10 -21.86
C ASN A 213 -23.14 -10.46 -22.21
N THR A 214 -23.02 -9.15 -22.02
CA THR A 214 -21.80 -8.37 -22.26
C THR A 214 -20.64 -8.88 -21.41
N PHE A 215 -19.46 -9.05 -22.01
CA PHE A 215 -18.26 -9.41 -21.26
C PHE A 215 -17.84 -8.27 -20.34
N GLY A 216 -17.53 -8.57 -19.07
CA GLY A 216 -17.04 -7.58 -18.12
C GLY A 216 -15.76 -6.89 -18.61
N GLY A 217 -14.89 -7.65 -19.26
CA GLY A 217 -13.68 -7.16 -19.91
C GLY A 217 -13.92 -6.12 -20.99
N GLN A 218 -15.01 -6.22 -21.75
CA GLN A 218 -15.36 -5.23 -22.77
C GLN A 218 -15.85 -3.93 -22.14
N ILE A 219 -16.65 -4.01 -21.06
CA ILE A 219 -17.08 -2.84 -20.31
C ILE A 219 -15.87 -2.14 -19.69
N MET A 220 -14.96 -2.89 -19.06
CA MET A 220 -13.71 -2.36 -18.50
C MET A 220 -12.86 -1.65 -19.56
N ALA A 221 -12.76 -2.19 -20.76
CA ALA A 221 -12.01 -1.58 -21.86
C ALA A 221 -12.59 -0.22 -22.26
N TRP A 222 -13.92 -0.13 -22.39
CA TRP A 222 -14.54 1.16 -22.70
C TRP A 222 -14.44 2.16 -21.55
N MET A 223 -14.57 1.71 -20.30
CA MET A 223 -14.37 2.57 -19.14
C MET A 223 -12.96 3.18 -19.11
N GLU A 224 -11.93 2.37 -19.39
CA GLU A 224 -10.54 2.83 -19.44
C GLU A 224 -10.33 3.88 -20.51
N ASN A 225 -10.87 3.68 -21.73
CA ASN A 225 -10.78 4.66 -22.81
C ASN A 225 -11.34 6.03 -22.40
N VAL A 226 -12.55 6.06 -21.82
CA VAL A 226 -13.20 7.30 -21.39
C VAL A 226 -12.44 7.94 -20.21
N ALA A 227 -11.92 7.13 -19.30
CA ALA A 227 -11.11 7.61 -18.17
C ALA A 227 -9.80 8.25 -18.62
N THR A 228 -9.11 7.63 -19.58
CA THR A 228 -7.86 8.11 -20.16
C THR A 228 -8.06 9.47 -20.85
N ILE A 229 -9.19 9.66 -21.53
CA ILE A 229 -9.54 10.98 -22.11
C ILE A 229 -9.76 12.02 -21.01
N ALA A 230 -10.48 11.67 -19.94
CA ALA A 230 -10.73 12.58 -18.81
C ALA A 230 -9.41 13.00 -18.12
N ALA A 231 -8.52 12.03 -17.88
CA ALA A 231 -7.19 12.29 -17.34
C ALA A 231 -6.34 13.17 -18.27
N SER A 232 -6.38 12.90 -19.58
CA SER A 232 -5.66 13.68 -20.60
C SER A 232 -6.09 15.15 -20.63
N ARG A 233 -7.39 15.43 -20.41
CA ARG A 233 -7.92 16.81 -20.33
C ARG A 233 -7.39 17.59 -19.13
N LEU A 234 -6.98 16.91 -18.06
CA LEU A 234 -6.36 17.58 -16.91
C LEU A 234 -4.88 17.88 -17.15
N CYS A 235 -4.12 16.88 -17.61
CA CYS A 235 -2.66 17.00 -17.70
C CYS A 235 -2.16 17.56 -19.05
N ASN A 236 -3.02 17.65 -20.07
CA ASN A 236 -2.64 17.98 -21.45
C ASN A 236 -1.47 17.12 -21.95
N ALA A 237 -1.44 15.87 -21.49
CA ALA A 237 -0.40 14.90 -21.80
C ALA A 237 -1.05 13.52 -21.94
N HIS A 238 -0.22 12.50 -22.06
CA HIS A 238 -0.65 11.12 -22.18
C HIS A 238 -0.46 10.39 -20.86
N PRO A 239 -1.53 10.24 -20.07
CA PRO A 239 -1.46 9.57 -18.78
C PRO A 239 -1.35 8.05 -18.96
N THR A 240 -0.66 7.40 -18.05
CA THR A 240 -0.55 5.94 -17.96
C THR A 240 -1.39 5.46 -16.79
N LEU A 241 -2.26 4.47 -17.02
CA LEU A 241 -3.05 3.84 -15.97
C LEU A 241 -2.14 2.97 -15.08
N ARG A 242 -2.11 3.25 -13.78
CA ARG A 242 -1.27 2.55 -12.81
C ARG A 242 -2.03 1.56 -11.96
N SER A 243 -3.24 1.91 -11.54
CA SER A 243 -4.07 1.00 -10.78
C SER A 243 -5.55 1.23 -11.00
N ILE A 244 -6.33 0.19 -10.74
CA ILE A 244 -7.80 0.22 -10.73
C ILE A 244 -8.23 -0.27 -9.36
N ASP A 245 -9.05 0.50 -8.67
CA ASP A 245 -9.61 0.12 -7.38
C ASP A 245 -10.64 -1.01 -7.56
N MET A 246 -10.80 -1.84 -6.53
CA MET A 246 -11.81 -2.88 -6.46
C MET A 246 -13.20 -2.33 -6.75
N PHE A 247 -13.93 -3.02 -7.62
CA PHE A 247 -15.32 -2.67 -7.94
C PHE A 247 -16.19 -3.90 -8.20
N HIS A 248 -17.50 -3.66 -8.22
CA HIS A 248 -18.53 -4.67 -8.45
C HIS A 248 -19.39 -4.32 -9.66
N PHE A 249 -19.78 -5.34 -10.42
CA PHE A 249 -20.86 -5.27 -11.39
C PHE A 249 -22.19 -5.47 -10.65
N ARG A 250 -23.04 -4.44 -10.69
CA ARG A 250 -24.33 -4.36 -9.98
C ARG A 250 -25.48 -4.97 -10.77
N GLY A 251 -25.39 -4.98 -12.09
CA GLY A 251 -26.42 -5.49 -12.97
C GLY A 251 -25.85 -6.06 -14.28
N PRO A 252 -26.60 -6.94 -14.95
CA PRO A 252 -26.22 -7.48 -16.24
C PRO A 252 -26.39 -6.43 -17.36
N SER A 253 -25.62 -6.58 -18.42
CA SER A 253 -25.82 -5.88 -19.70
C SER A 253 -25.89 -6.93 -20.81
N GLN A 254 -26.69 -6.65 -21.86
CA GLN A 254 -26.96 -7.56 -22.96
C GLN A 254 -26.75 -6.89 -24.33
N VAL A 255 -26.60 -7.70 -25.38
CA VAL A 255 -26.58 -7.20 -26.77
C VAL A 255 -27.82 -6.36 -27.06
N GLY A 256 -27.60 -5.18 -27.65
CA GLY A 256 -28.65 -4.18 -27.90
C GLY A 256 -28.74 -3.08 -26.84
N ASP A 257 -28.10 -3.25 -25.67
CA ASP A 257 -27.96 -2.16 -24.70
C ASP A 257 -27.11 -1.03 -25.28
N ARG A 258 -27.44 0.19 -24.89
CA ARG A 258 -26.57 1.37 -25.03
C ARG A 258 -25.93 1.64 -23.68
N LEU A 259 -24.61 1.51 -23.61
CA LEU A 259 -23.81 1.80 -22.43
C LEU A 259 -23.35 3.24 -22.46
N VAL A 260 -23.88 4.05 -21.55
CA VAL A 260 -23.44 5.42 -21.28
C VAL A 260 -22.31 5.37 -20.26
N LEU A 261 -21.16 5.89 -20.65
CA LEU A 261 -19.94 5.92 -19.86
C LEU A 261 -19.63 7.37 -19.52
N LYS A 262 -19.67 7.71 -18.24
CA LYS A 262 -19.39 9.05 -17.73
C LYS A 262 -18.12 9.01 -16.89
N ALA A 263 -17.08 9.74 -17.30
CA ALA A 263 -15.83 9.85 -16.56
C ALA A 263 -15.51 11.29 -16.19
N ILE A 264 -14.81 11.46 -15.08
CA ILE A 264 -14.39 12.78 -14.57
C ILE A 264 -13.25 12.60 -13.56
N VAL A 265 -12.31 13.54 -13.51
CA VAL A 265 -11.27 13.52 -12.49
C VAL A 265 -11.88 13.90 -11.14
N ASN A 266 -11.86 12.97 -10.19
CA ASN A 266 -12.36 13.20 -8.84
C ASN A 266 -11.37 14.03 -8.02
N ASN A 267 -10.08 13.71 -8.13
CA ASN A 267 -9.01 14.40 -7.42
C ASN A 267 -7.66 14.23 -8.12
N ALA A 268 -6.76 15.20 -7.95
CA ALA A 268 -5.38 15.16 -8.40
C ALA A 268 -4.44 15.31 -7.20
N PHE A 269 -3.62 14.29 -6.98
CA PHE A 269 -2.50 14.28 -6.05
C PHE A 269 -1.25 14.83 -6.74
N LYS A 270 -0.12 14.87 -6.01
CA LYS A 270 1.14 15.44 -6.50
C LYS A 270 1.53 14.90 -7.88
N ASN A 271 1.62 13.58 -8.03
CA ASN A 271 2.11 12.93 -9.27
C ASN A 271 1.08 11.98 -9.91
N SER A 272 -0.10 11.86 -9.30
CA SER A 272 -1.15 10.94 -9.74
C SER A 272 -2.52 11.59 -9.62
N MET A 273 -3.47 11.11 -10.42
CA MET A 273 -4.86 11.56 -10.37
C MET A 273 -5.80 10.37 -10.30
N GLU A 274 -6.94 10.54 -9.65
CA GLU A 274 -8.01 9.56 -9.63
C GLU A 274 -9.14 10.01 -10.55
N VAL A 275 -9.50 9.14 -11.49
CA VAL A 275 -10.64 9.32 -12.39
C VAL A 275 -11.75 8.37 -11.97
N GLY A 276 -12.93 8.92 -11.68
CA GLY A 276 -14.14 8.13 -11.48
C GLY A 276 -14.83 7.87 -12.81
N VAL A 277 -15.26 6.64 -13.05
CA VAL A 277 -16.04 6.25 -14.24
C VAL A 277 -17.30 5.54 -13.80
N CYS A 278 -18.44 5.95 -14.35
CA CYS A 278 -19.74 5.30 -14.16
C CYS A 278 -20.21 4.72 -15.50
N ALA A 279 -20.66 3.47 -15.49
CA ALA A 279 -21.30 2.81 -16.62
C ALA A 279 -22.79 2.57 -16.34
N GLU A 280 -23.64 3.10 -17.19
CA GLU A 280 -25.11 2.96 -17.12
C GLU A 280 -25.60 2.34 -18.44
N ALA A 281 -26.49 1.35 -18.36
CA ALA A 281 -27.09 0.71 -19.55
C ALA A 281 -28.55 1.10 -19.69
N TYR A 282 -29.00 1.31 -20.92
CA TYR A 282 -30.43 1.43 -21.24
C TYR A 282 -30.76 0.77 -22.58
N GLN A 283 -32.01 0.35 -22.72
CA GLN A 283 -32.55 -0.19 -23.95
C GLN A 283 -33.89 0.52 -24.25
N GLY A 284 -34.01 1.15 -25.42
CA GLY A 284 -35.21 1.91 -25.76
C GLY A 284 -35.49 3.05 -24.77
N GLU A 285 -36.69 3.06 -24.19
CA GLU A 285 -37.15 4.06 -23.20
C GLU A 285 -37.02 3.57 -21.73
N GLU A 286 -36.36 2.43 -21.49
CA GLU A 286 -36.15 1.93 -20.13
C GLU A 286 -35.28 2.89 -19.29
N PRO A 287 -35.51 2.94 -17.96
CA PRO A 287 -34.67 3.74 -17.07
C PRO A 287 -33.22 3.24 -17.08
N LEU A 288 -32.28 4.18 -16.91
CA LEU A 288 -30.85 3.88 -16.82
C LEU A 288 -30.56 2.89 -15.68
N ARG A 289 -29.96 1.75 -16.03
CA ARG A 289 -29.50 0.73 -15.09
C ARG A 289 -28.03 0.95 -14.78
N HIS A 290 -27.71 1.20 -13.51
CA HIS A 290 -26.31 1.35 -13.09
C HIS A 290 -25.60 -0.01 -13.13
N ILE A 291 -24.66 -0.17 -14.06
CA ILE A 291 -23.91 -1.41 -14.26
C ILE A 291 -22.74 -1.50 -13.30
N ASN A 292 -21.86 -0.50 -13.31
CA ASN A 292 -20.77 -0.42 -12.34
C ASN A 292 -20.18 1.00 -12.25
N SER A 293 -19.43 1.24 -11.18
CA SER A 293 -18.55 2.40 -11.06
C SER A 293 -17.15 1.92 -10.70
N ALA A 294 -16.13 2.49 -11.33
CA ALA A 294 -14.74 2.19 -11.03
C ALA A 294 -13.94 3.47 -10.81
N PHE A 295 -12.84 3.35 -10.06
CA PHE A 295 -11.90 4.43 -9.79
C PHE A 295 -10.54 4.02 -10.32
N MET A 296 -10.01 4.83 -11.24
CA MET A 296 -8.79 4.53 -11.99
C MET A 296 -7.71 5.57 -11.66
N ILE A 297 -6.52 5.10 -11.32
CA ILE A 297 -5.41 5.95 -10.89
C ILE A 297 -4.43 6.08 -12.04
N PHE A 298 -4.27 7.31 -12.50
CA PHE A 298 -3.37 7.65 -13.60
C PHE A 298 -2.15 8.39 -13.07
N GLU A 299 -1.00 8.14 -13.71
CA GLU A 299 0.22 8.92 -13.53
C GLU A 299 0.65 9.49 -14.87
N VAL A 300 1.35 10.62 -14.82
CA VAL A 300 1.95 11.23 -16.01
C VAL A 300 3.45 11.19 -15.81
N CYS A 301 4.16 10.56 -16.73
CA CYS A 301 5.61 10.60 -16.79
C CYS A 301 6.07 11.54 -17.91
N ASP A 302 7.18 12.23 -17.68
CA ASP A 302 7.88 13.00 -18.70
C ASP A 302 8.61 12.08 -19.70
N ARG A 303 9.36 12.67 -20.63
CA ARG A 303 10.11 11.93 -21.66
C ARG A 303 11.22 11.06 -21.09
N ASP A 304 11.71 11.39 -19.89
CA ASP A 304 12.76 10.66 -19.18
C ASP A 304 12.17 9.63 -18.19
N GLY A 305 10.84 9.42 -18.20
CA GLY A 305 10.14 8.49 -17.33
C GLY A 305 9.90 9.01 -15.90
N LYS A 306 10.21 10.27 -15.59
CA LYS A 306 10.00 10.83 -14.25
C LYS A 306 8.55 11.30 -14.07
N PRO A 307 7.95 11.10 -12.88
CA PRO A 307 6.59 11.55 -12.62
C PRO A 307 6.46 13.07 -12.68
N CYS A 308 5.50 13.57 -13.44
CA CYS A 308 5.16 14.98 -13.55
C CYS A 308 4.23 15.42 -12.42
N THR A 309 4.43 16.64 -11.93
CA THR A 309 3.50 17.24 -10.97
C THR A 309 2.22 17.70 -11.68
N LEU A 310 1.07 17.31 -11.13
CA LEU A 310 -0.24 17.58 -11.71
C LEU A 310 -0.89 18.85 -11.12
N PRO A 311 -1.73 19.56 -11.90
CA PRO A 311 -2.52 20.66 -11.38
C PRO A 311 -3.59 20.14 -10.40
N LYS A 312 -3.86 20.90 -9.33
CA LYS A 312 -4.92 20.57 -8.37
C LYS A 312 -6.30 20.70 -9.02
N ILE A 313 -7.24 19.85 -8.61
CA ILE A 313 -8.64 19.89 -9.06
C ILE A 313 -9.51 20.73 -8.12
N GLN A 314 -10.34 21.59 -8.71
CA GLN A 314 -11.39 22.33 -8.01
C GLN A 314 -12.68 21.52 -8.13
N PRO A 315 -13.16 20.92 -7.03
CA PRO A 315 -14.39 20.16 -7.07
C PRO A 315 -15.61 21.04 -7.34
N GLU A 316 -16.54 20.52 -8.12
CA GLU A 316 -17.89 21.07 -8.27
C GLU A 316 -18.59 21.21 -6.91
N PRO A 317 -19.52 22.16 -6.74
CA PRO A 317 -20.38 22.24 -5.56
C PRO A 317 -21.11 20.91 -5.32
N LEU A 318 -21.36 20.59 -4.05
CA LEU A 318 -22.10 19.38 -3.61
C LEU A 318 -21.41 18.05 -4.01
N GLU A 319 -21.82 17.46 -5.13
CA GLU A 319 -21.37 16.15 -5.60
C GLU A 319 -19.87 16.12 -5.97
N GLY A 320 -19.34 17.23 -6.50
CA GLY A 320 -17.89 17.33 -6.76
C GLY A 320 -17.07 17.27 -5.48
N ARG A 321 -17.51 17.96 -4.41
CA ARG A 321 -16.80 17.95 -3.12
C ARG A 321 -16.84 16.57 -2.48
N ARG A 322 -17.99 15.90 -2.55
CA ARG A 322 -18.14 14.52 -2.09
C ARG A 322 -17.14 13.61 -2.82
N ARG A 323 -17.14 13.60 -4.15
CA ARG A 323 -16.19 12.80 -4.96
C ARG A 323 -14.72 13.09 -4.64
N TYR A 324 -14.38 14.37 -4.49
CA TYR A 324 -13.03 14.81 -4.16
C TYR A 324 -12.56 14.24 -2.82
N GLN A 325 -13.40 14.30 -1.79
CA GLN A 325 -13.06 13.79 -0.47
C GLN A 325 -13.06 12.26 -0.42
N GLU A 326 -14.03 11.60 -1.07
CA GLU A 326 -14.04 10.14 -1.21
C GLU A 326 -12.78 9.62 -1.92
N ALA A 327 -12.21 10.37 -2.88
CA ALA A 327 -10.95 10.01 -3.54
C ALA A 327 -9.75 10.03 -2.58
N ILE A 328 -9.76 10.94 -1.60
CA ILE A 328 -8.74 10.97 -0.55
C ILE A 328 -8.91 9.76 0.38
N ALA A 329 -10.15 9.42 0.74
CA ALA A 329 -10.45 8.22 1.51
C ALA A 329 -10.03 6.93 0.78
N ARG A 330 -10.32 6.81 -0.52
CA ARG A 330 -9.84 5.70 -1.35
C ARG A 330 -8.32 5.61 -1.40
N LYS A 331 -7.63 6.76 -1.48
CA LYS A 331 -6.16 6.80 -1.37
C LYS A 331 -5.65 6.23 -0.05
N LYS A 332 -6.29 6.58 1.07
CA LYS A 332 -5.97 6.00 2.39
C LYS A 332 -6.17 4.47 2.37
N ILE A 333 -7.33 4.00 1.93
CA ILE A 333 -7.65 2.56 1.86
C ILE A 333 -6.61 1.79 1.04
N ARG A 334 -6.19 2.34 -0.11
CA ARG A 334 -5.12 1.73 -0.93
C ARG A 334 -3.80 1.62 -0.19
N LEU A 335 -3.38 2.68 0.51
CA LEU A 335 -2.16 2.66 1.31
C LEU A 335 -2.27 1.61 2.42
N ASP A 336 -3.38 1.61 3.16
CA ASP A 336 -3.63 0.67 4.24
C ASP A 336 -3.54 -0.79 3.71
N ARG A 337 -4.22 -1.12 2.61
CA ARG A 337 -4.18 -2.46 2.02
C ARG A 337 -2.78 -2.86 1.55
N LYS A 338 -2.09 -1.97 0.84
CA LYS A 338 -0.77 -2.23 0.27
C LYS A 338 0.23 -2.67 1.35
N TYR A 339 0.23 -1.98 2.48
CA TYR A 339 1.22 -2.21 3.54
C TYR A 339 0.76 -3.16 4.65
N ILE A 340 -0.55 -3.30 4.90
CA ILE A 340 -1.05 -4.29 5.87
C ILE A 340 -0.87 -5.72 5.31
N ILE A 341 -1.08 -5.93 4.01
CA ILE A 341 -0.94 -7.25 3.38
C ILE A 341 0.55 -7.63 3.25
N SER A 342 1.43 -6.69 2.90
CA SER A 342 2.86 -6.96 2.74
C SER A 342 3.56 -7.29 4.05
N CYS A 343 3.25 -6.59 5.14
CA CYS A 343 3.85 -6.84 6.45
C CYS A 343 3.38 -8.15 7.09
N LYS A 344 2.20 -8.67 6.72
CA LYS A 344 1.75 -10.02 7.14
C LYS A 344 2.41 -11.15 6.34
N GLN A 345 3.00 -10.84 5.18
CA GLN A 345 3.68 -11.82 4.32
C GLN A 345 5.17 -11.95 4.61
N THR A 346 5.78 -11.03 5.37
CA THR A 346 7.16 -11.21 5.83
C THR A 346 7.21 -12.25 6.94
N GLU A 347 7.81 -13.41 6.67
CA GLU A 347 8.03 -14.55 7.59
C GLU A 347 8.93 -14.22 8.80
N VAL A 348 9.28 -12.94 9.02
CA VAL A 348 10.20 -12.48 10.06
C VAL A 348 9.41 -11.76 11.16
N PRO A 349 9.54 -12.16 12.43
CA PRO A 349 8.90 -11.44 13.54
C PRO A 349 9.40 -9.99 13.59
N LEU A 350 8.50 -9.00 13.69
CA LEU A 350 8.88 -7.59 13.72
C LEU A 350 9.51 -7.23 15.07
N SER A 351 9.13 -7.93 16.14
CA SER A 351 9.77 -7.88 17.46
C SER A 351 10.90 -8.91 17.60
N VAL A 352 11.90 -8.56 18.41
CA VAL A 352 12.99 -9.48 18.78
C VAL A 352 12.88 -9.91 20.24
N PRO A 353 13.15 -11.17 20.59
CA PRO A 353 13.27 -11.59 21.97
C PRO A 353 14.29 -10.76 22.72
N TRP A 354 13.87 -10.20 23.86
CA TRP A 354 14.79 -9.55 24.78
C TRP A 354 15.63 -10.62 25.48
N ASP A 355 16.95 -10.51 25.34
CA ASP A 355 17.92 -11.40 25.94
C ASP A 355 19.03 -10.58 26.58
N LEU A 356 19.19 -10.74 27.90
CA LEU A 356 20.16 -10.00 28.70
C LEU A 356 21.60 -10.26 28.22
N SER A 357 21.89 -11.47 27.72
CA SER A 357 23.24 -11.80 27.21
C SER A 357 23.58 -11.04 25.93
N ASN A 358 22.56 -10.62 25.18
CA ASN A 358 22.67 -9.94 23.89
C ASN A 358 22.27 -8.45 23.95
N GLN A 359 22.09 -7.88 25.15
CA GLN A 359 21.56 -6.52 25.31
C GLN A 359 22.36 -5.46 24.54
N VAL A 360 23.70 -5.55 24.56
CA VAL A 360 24.60 -4.60 23.86
C VAL A 360 24.38 -4.67 22.35
N TYR A 361 24.23 -5.88 21.80
CA TYR A 361 23.99 -6.09 20.38
C TYR A 361 22.59 -5.63 19.97
N LEU A 362 21.58 -5.86 20.81
CA LEU A 362 20.21 -5.39 20.57
C LEU A 362 20.14 -3.86 20.51
N SER A 363 20.80 -3.17 21.45
CA SER A 363 20.90 -1.70 21.46
C SER A 363 21.69 -1.16 20.28
N TYR A 364 22.84 -1.77 19.96
CA TYR A 364 23.65 -1.38 18.80
C TYR A 364 22.85 -1.50 17.49
N ASN A 365 22.17 -2.62 17.29
CA ASN A 365 21.34 -2.83 16.10
C ASN A 365 20.16 -1.88 16.03
N ASN A 366 19.56 -1.53 17.17
CA ASN A 366 18.48 -0.54 17.24
C ASN A 366 18.95 0.81 16.67
N VAL A 367 20.08 1.32 17.19
CA VAL A 367 20.69 2.58 16.75
C VAL A 367 21.14 2.50 15.29
N SER A 368 21.79 1.40 14.90
CA SER A 368 22.26 1.18 13.53
C SER A 368 21.09 1.14 12.54
N ALA A 369 19.99 0.45 12.87
CA ALA A 369 18.79 0.39 12.03
C ALA A 369 18.20 1.79 11.78
N LEU A 370 18.12 2.63 12.81
CA LEU A 370 17.63 4.00 12.68
C LEU A 370 18.59 4.86 11.84
N LYS A 371 19.91 4.77 12.07
CA LYS A 371 20.92 5.47 11.25
C LYS A 371 20.83 5.04 9.78
N MET A 372 20.69 3.75 9.51
CA MET A 372 20.54 3.21 8.16
C MET A 372 19.24 3.65 7.49
N LEU A 373 18.14 3.79 8.25
CA LEU A 373 16.88 4.34 7.73
C LEU A 373 17.01 5.83 7.39
N ALA A 374 17.66 6.59 8.28
CA ALA A 374 17.89 8.03 8.09
C ALA A 374 18.80 8.33 6.89
N ALA A 375 19.82 7.50 6.65
CA ALA A 375 20.78 7.66 5.56
C ALA A 375 20.24 7.28 4.16
N ARG A 376 18.97 6.87 4.02
CA ARG A 376 18.39 6.54 2.71
C ARG A 376 18.16 7.80 1.88
N ASN A 377 18.46 7.75 0.59
CA ASN A 377 18.43 8.94 -0.28
C ASN A 377 17.09 9.19 -0.99
N ASN A 378 16.14 8.25 -0.93
CA ASN A 378 14.92 8.26 -1.76
C ASN A 378 13.68 8.80 -1.02
N TRP A 379 13.86 9.66 -0.02
CA TRP A 379 12.74 10.28 0.70
C TRP A 379 11.98 11.26 -0.19
N VAL A 380 10.68 11.04 -0.35
CA VAL A 380 9.81 11.90 -1.16
C VAL A 380 9.01 12.83 -0.24
N LEU A 381 9.18 14.15 -0.39
CA LEU A 381 8.36 15.14 0.30
C LEU A 381 6.90 15.00 -0.14
N ASN A 382 6.04 14.62 0.79
CA ASN A 382 4.63 14.36 0.56
C ASN A 382 3.81 15.64 0.79
N SER A 383 4.01 16.29 1.92
CA SER A 383 3.37 17.56 2.27
C SER A 383 4.17 18.34 3.30
N GLU A 384 3.93 19.66 3.34
CA GLU A 384 4.53 20.58 4.30
C GLU A 384 3.43 21.52 4.82
N LYS A 385 3.31 21.63 6.15
CA LYS A 385 2.35 22.51 6.82
C LYS A 385 2.97 23.05 8.11
N ASN A 386 2.79 24.33 8.39
CA ASN A 386 3.25 24.96 9.65
C ASN A 386 4.73 24.70 9.98
N LYS A 387 5.62 24.73 8.96
CA LYS A 387 7.07 24.43 9.08
C LYS A 387 7.40 22.99 9.52
N VAL A 388 6.42 22.10 9.48
CA VAL A 388 6.61 20.65 9.64
C VAL A 388 6.49 20.00 8.27
N SER A 389 7.50 19.23 7.88
CA SER A 389 7.59 18.53 6.60
C SER A 389 7.40 17.02 6.78
N LEU A 390 6.46 16.43 6.04
CA LEU A 390 6.22 14.99 6.00
C LEU A 390 6.80 14.38 4.72
N TYR A 391 7.72 13.45 4.90
CA TYR A 391 8.34 12.65 3.84
C TYR A 391 7.88 11.20 3.94
N THR A 392 7.76 10.55 2.80
CA THR A 392 7.48 9.11 2.69
C THR A 392 8.55 8.43 1.87
N LEU A 393 8.92 7.22 2.25
CA LEU A 393 9.82 6.35 1.54
C LEU A 393 9.15 4.99 1.36
N GLU A 394 9.08 4.53 0.11
CA GLU A 394 8.53 3.22 -0.21
C GLU A 394 9.65 2.33 -0.77
N GLN A 395 9.95 1.21 -0.10
CA GLN A 395 10.94 0.24 -0.54
C GLN A 395 10.51 -1.19 -0.22
N LYS A 396 10.59 -2.09 -1.21
CA LYS A 396 10.31 -3.53 -1.06
C LYS A 396 9.01 -3.81 -0.29
N GLN A 397 7.93 -3.12 -0.65
CA GLN A 397 6.60 -3.22 -0.01
C GLN A 397 6.54 -2.76 1.46
N VAL A 398 7.52 -2.01 1.94
CA VAL A 398 7.47 -1.35 3.27
C VAL A 398 7.37 0.15 3.09
N LEU A 399 6.41 0.76 3.79
CA LEU A 399 6.29 2.20 3.92
C LEU A 399 7.12 2.67 5.11
N SER A 400 7.90 3.72 4.92
CA SER A 400 8.49 4.49 6.01
C SER A 400 8.11 5.94 5.85
N PHE A 401 8.00 6.65 6.96
CA PHE A 401 7.76 8.08 6.97
C PHE A 401 8.78 8.79 7.84
N LYS A 402 9.10 10.02 7.44
CA LYS A 402 9.99 10.92 8.16
C LYS A 402 9.29 12.25 8.34
N ILE A 403 9.33 12.80 9.55
CA ILE A 403 8.80 14.12 9.87
C ILE A 403 9.97 14.99 10.29
N GLU A 404 10.02 16.21 9.76
CA GLU A 404 11.13 17.13 9.94
C GLU A 404 10.63 18.53 10.29
N PHE A 405 11.17 19.12 11.34
CA PHE A 405 10.88 20.47 11.78
C PHE A 405 12.08 21.06 12.55
N GLU A 406 12.10 22.37 12.72
CA GLU A 406 13.10 23.09 13.51
C GLU A 406 12.49 23.58 14.82
N ALA A 407 13.23 23.44 15.92
CA ALA A 407 12.85 23.90 17.24
C ALA A 407 13.91 24.85 17.81
N ASP A 408 13.48 25.92 18.47
CA ASP A 408 14.36 26.90 19.15
C ASP A 408 14.82 26.36 20.52
N VAL A 409 15.54 25.24 20.49
CA VAL A 409 16.15 24.57 21.63
C VAL A 409 17.52 23.99 21.22
N PRO A 410 18.56 24.09 22.07
CA PRO A 410 19.86 23.44 21.80
C PRO A 410 19.73 21.92 21.60
N ALA A 411 20.53 21.35 20.70
CA ALA A 411 20.42 19.93 20.32
C ALA A 411 20.59 18.96 21.51
N GLU A 412 21.55 19.22 22.41
CA GLU A 412 21.75 18.42 23.63
C GLU A 412 20.51 18.46 24.54
N ARG A 413 19.88 19.63 24.66
CA ARG A 413 18.68 19.79 25.50
C ARG A 413 17.49 19.04 24.90
N ALA A 414 17.28 19.17 23.59
CA ALA A 414 16.24 18.42 22.89
C ALA A 414 16.48 16.90 23.02
N PHE A 415 17.72 16.44 22.92
CA PHE A 415 18.10 15.04 23.13
C PHE A 415 17.72 14.54 24.52
N MET A 416 18.07 15.29 25.57
CA MET A 416 17.74 14.91 26.94
C MET A 416 16.24 14.80 27.16
N VAL A 417 15.47 15.79 26.69
CA VAL A 417 14.01 15.84 26.86
C VAL A 417 13.30 14.74 26.06
N LEU A 418 13.67 14.52 24.79
CA LEU A 418 13.04 13.51 23.94
C LEU A 418 13.48 12.08 24.27
N SER A 419 14.64 11.89 24.92
CA SER A 419 15.10 10.56 25.33
C SER A 419 14.28 9.96 26.46
N ASP A 420 13.60 10.81 27.26
CA ASP A 420 12.68 10.36 28.30
C ASP A 420 11.29 10.13 27.71
N LEU A 421 11.03 8.89 27.29
CA LEU A 421 9.74 8.53 26.70
C LEU A 421 8.56 8.69 27.64
N SER A 422 8.77 8.74 28.97
CA SER A 422 7.67 8.93 29.92
C SER A 422 7.00 10.31 29.75
N LYS A 423 7.77 11.32 29.36
CA LYS A 423 7.29 12.67 29.06
C LYS A 423 6.59 12.81 27.71
N ARG A 424 6.65 11.77 26.87
CA ARG A 424 6.00 11.81 25.55
C ARG A 424 4.48 11.92 25.66
N VAL A 425 3.89 11.41 26.75
CA VAL A 425 2.45 11.54 27.06
C VAL A 425 2.02 13.01 27.18
N GLU A 426 2.92 13.92 27.54
CA GLU A 426 2.61 15.34 27.72
C GLU A 426 2.33 16.07 26.39
N TRP A 427 2.84 15.55 25.26
CA TRP A 427 2.75 16.23 23.97
C TRP A 427 2.25 15.36 22.80
N ASP A 428 2.34 14.03 22.90
CA ASP A 428 1.89 13.09 21.86
C ASP A 428 0.54 12.47 22.26
N PRO A 429 -0.59 12.88 21.66
CA PRO A 429 -1.92 12.36 22.03
C PRO A 429 -2.09 10.87 21.69
N ASN A 430 -1.18 10.28 20.90
CA ASN A 430 -1.21 8.84 20.63
C ASN A 430 -0.62 8.02 21.79
N TYR A 431 0.10 8.65 22.73
CA TYR A 431 0.67 8.02 23.91
C TYR A 431 -0.28 8.25 25.09
N GLU A 432 -1.13 7.27 25.41
CA GLU A 432 -2.04 7.37 26.56
C GLU A 432 -1.28 7.14 27.88
N ARG A 433 -0.39 6.14 27.90
CA ARG A 433 0.46 5.83 29.06
C ARG A 433 1.83 5.37 28.59
N CYS A 434 2.86 5.70 29.36
CA CYS A 434 4.22 5.22 29.15
C CYS A 434 4.86 4.87 30.50
N GLU A 435 5.19 3.60 30.70
CA GLU A 435 5.74 3.06 31.94
C GLU A 435 7.14 2.53 31.69
N LEU A 436 8.12 2.96 32.48
CA LEU A 436 9.47 2.39 32.45
C LEU A 436 9.42 1.00 33.10
N ILE A 437 9.71 -0.04 32.32
CA ILE A 437 9.80 -1.43 32.80
C ILE A 437 11.14 -1.65 33.48
N HIS A 438 12.22 -1.31 32.76
CA HIS A 438 13.58 -1.60 33.20
C HIS A 438 14.57 -0.63 32.57
N ARG A 439 15.50 -0.14 33.38
CA ARG A 439 16.68 0.59 32.90
C ARG A 439 17.78 -0.44 32.66
N VAL A 440 18.13 -0.66 31.40
CA VAL A 440 19.14 -1.65 30.99
C VAL A 440 20.53 -1.12 31.35
N ASP A 441 20.81 0.12 30.96
CA ASP A 441 22.02 0.86 31.32
C ASP A 441 21.76 2.38 31.36
N ASP A 442 22.80 3.21 31.23
CA ASP A 442 22.65 4.66 31.26
C ASP A 442 21.96 5.25 30.02
N ASP A 443 21.92 4.51 28.92
CA ASP A 443 21.49 4.96 27.60
C ASP A 443 20.43 4.07 26.95
N ASP A 444 20.13 2.91 27.54
CA ASP A 444 19.17 1.93 27.04
C ASP A 444 18.07 1.63 28.09
N PHE A 445 16.82 1.70 27.65
CA PHE A 445 15.64 1.64 28.50
C PHE A 445 14.54 0.79 27.86
N LEU A 446 13.80 0.05 28.68
CA LEU A 446 12.64 -0.72 28.26
C LEU A 446 11.37 -0.05 28.77
N TYR A 447 10.44 0.25 27.87
CA TYR A 447 9.17 0.89 28.17
C TYR A 447 7.99 0.04 27.74
N ARG A 448 6.90 0.12 28.51
CA ARG A 448 5.56 -0.26 28.07
C ARG A 448 4.83 1.01 27.65
N VAL A 449 4.37 1.06 26.41
CA VAL A 449 3.59 2.17 25.87
C VAL A 449 2.19 1.68 25.57
N VAL A 450 1.18 2.41 26.03
CA VAL A 450 -0.23 2.15 25.72
C VAL A 450 -0.73 3.24 24.77
N THR A 451 -1.38 2.83 23.68
CA THR A 451 -1.94 3.73 22.68
C THR A 451 -3.43 3.42 22.47
N PRO A 452 -4.24 4.42 22.04
CA PRO A 452 -5.64 4.18 21.69
C PRO A 452 -5.76 3.22 20.50
N SER A 453 -6.60 2.19 20.59
CA SER A 453 -6.79 1.29 19.44
C SER A 453 -7.50 1.99 18.28
N ILE A 454 -6.98 1.81 17.08
CA ILE A 454 -7.53 2.39 15.85
C ILE A 454 -8.71 1.56 15.32
N PHE A 455 -8.74 0.26 15.63
CA PHE A 455 -9.85 -0.63 15.28
C PHE A 455 -10.78 -0.73 16.47
N ASN A 456 -11.85 0.05 16.44
CA ASN A 456 -12.87 0.13 17.50
C ASN A 456 -13.76 -1.14 17.58
N GLN A 457 -13.17 -2.32 17.40
CA GLN A 457 -13.85 -3.61 17.57
C GLN A 457 -13.66 -4.05 19.04
N GLY A 458 -14.52 -3.54 19.93
CA GLY A 458 -14.69 -4.11 21.28
C GLY A 458 -13.93 -3.44 22.43
N GLY A 459 -13.46 -2.19 22.30
CA GLY A 459 -12.87 -1.45 23.42
C GLY A 459 -11.48 -1.93 23.87
N MET A 460 -10.81 -2.76 23.07
CA MET A 460 -9.42 -3.14 23.30
C MET A 460 -8.48 -1.94 23.09
N VAL A 461 -7.45 -1.81 23.93
CA VAL A 461 -6.37 -0.82 23.80
C VAL A 461 -5.13 -1.47 23.20
N GLN A 462 -4.26 -0.70 22.56
CA GLN A 462 -3.00 -1.24 22.00
C GLN A 462 -1.86 -1.04 22.99
N ASP A 463 -0.97 -2.03 23.12
CA ASP A 463 0.27 -1.87 23.88
C ASP A 463 1.51 -2.26 23.08
N PHE A 464 2.63 -1.64 23.41
CA PHE A 464 3.93 -1.88 22.82
C PHE A 464 4.97 -2.04 23.93
N ILE A 465 5.89 -2.98 23.73
CA ILE A 465 7.09 -3.13 24.57
C ILE A 465 8.26 -2.63 23.74
N LEU A 466 8.84 -1.49 24.11
CA LEU A 466 9.84 -0.79 23.31
C LEU A 466 11.20 -0.74 24.01
N LEU A 467 12.24 -1.11 23.28
CA LEU A 467 13.62 -0.77 23.60
C LEU A 467 13.93 0.61 23.04
N ALA A 468 14.26 1.54 23.93
CA ALA A 468 14.71 2.88 23.63
C ALA A 468 16.22 2.99 23.86
N SER A 469 16.97 3.27 22.80
CA SER A 469 18.43 3.38 22.82
C SER A 469 18.86 4.77 22.39
N ARG A 470 19.42 5.56 23.30
CA ARG A 470 19.88 6.92 23.02
C ARG A 470 21.40 6.96 22.84
N ARG A 471 21.92 7.72 21.89
CA ARG A 471 23.36 7.89 21.70
C ARG A 471 23.69 9.35 21.33
N PRO A 472 24.70 9.95 21.98
CA PRO A 472 25.24 11.24 21.56
C PRO A 472 25.98 11.14 20.21
N PRO A 473 26.29 12.26 19.56
CA PRO A 473 27.07 12.27 18.33
C PRO A 473 28.48 11.71 18.55
N CYS A 474 29.02 11.01 17.55
CA CYS A 474 30.38 10.48 17.59
C CYS A 474 31.38 11.57 17.19
N ASP A 475 31.09 12.31 16.12
CA ASP A 475 31.91 13.40 15.60
C ASP A 475 31.11 14.71 15.44
N SER A 476 31.83 15.83 15.25
CA SER A 476 31.21 17.12 14.97
C SER A 476 30.40 17.08 13.67
N GLY A 477 29.11 17.34 13.76
CA GLY A 477 28.16 17.26 12.63
C GLY A 477 27.32 15.99 12.58
N ASP A 478 27.61 14.98 13.43
CA ASP A 478 26.71 13.85 13.60
C ASP A 478 25.45 14.23 14.38
N PRO A 479 24.32 13.54 14.14
CA PRO A 479 23.13 13.73 14.94
C PRO A 479 23.22 13.01 16.29
N TYR A 480 22.51 13.54 17.28
CA TYR A 480 22.04 12.75 18.42
C TYR A 480 20.96 11.78 17.93
N VAL A 481 20.98 10.55 18.43
CA VAL A 481 20.07 9.48 17.97
C VAL A 481 19.30 8.91 19.15
N ILE A 482 17.99 8.77 19.00
CA ILE A 482 17.11 8.06 19.95
C ILE A 482 16.37 7.01 19.15
N ALA A 483 16.80 5.75 19.21
CA ALA A 483 16.25 4.64 18.45
C ALA A 483 15.23 3.83 19.27
N LEU A 484 14.12 3.50 18.64
CA LEU A 484 12.99 2.78 19.22
C LEU A 484 12.70 1.52 18.41
N ARG A 485 12.54 0.38 19.07
CA ARG A 485 12.07 -0.86 18.44
C ARG A 485 11.32 -1.75 19.40
N SER A 486 10.46 -2.62 18.89
CA SER A 486 9.74 -3.58 19.71
C SER A 486 10.60 -4.78 20.10
N VAL A 487 10.45 -5.19 21.36
CA VAL A 487 11.08 -6.41 21.91
C VAL A 487 10.04 -7.26 22.63
N THR A 488 10.24 -8.58 22.68
CA THR A 488 9.39 -9.50 23.45
C THR A 488 10.04 -9.82 24.78
N LEU A 489 9.29 -9.58 25.87
CA LEU A 489 9.70 -9.87 27.24
C LEU A 489 8.79 -10.96 27.81
N PRO A 490 9.35 -12.08 28.34
CA PRO A 490 8.56 -13.10 29.01
C PRO A 490 7.77 -12.58 30.21
N THR A 491 8.26 -11.52 30.86
CA THR A 491 7.59 -10.86 32.00
C THR A 491 6.39 -10.01 31.59
N HIS A 492 6.26 -9.67 30.30
CA HIS A 492 5.18 -8.82 29.76
C HIS A 492 4.53 -9.49 28.53
N PRO A 493 3.92 -10.69 28.71
CA PRO A 493 3.23 -11.38 27.63
C PRO A 493 2.01 -10.59 27.15
N PRO A 494 1.47 -10.89 25.96
CA PRO A 494 0.20 -10.33 25.52
C PRO A 494 -0.91 -10.66 26.54
N THR A 495 -1.60 -9.65 27.06
CA THR A 495 -2.64 -9.78 28.08
C THR A 495 -4.03 -9.62 27.47
N GLU A 496 -5.02 -10.37 27.98
CA GLU A 496 -6.42 -10.20 27.57
C GLU A 496 -6.87 -8.73 27.78
N GLY A 497 -7.44 -8.12 26.73
CA GLY A 497 -7.85 -6.71 26.70
C GLY A 497 -6.86 -5.75 26.03
N TYR A 498 -5.61 -6.19 25.78
CA TYR A 498 -4.61 -5.45 25.01
C TYR A 498 -4.30 -6.15 23.69
N ASN A 499 -4.22 -5.38 22.61
CA ASN A 499 -3.67 -5.85 21.35
C ASN A 499 -2.18 -5.44 21.26
N ARG A 500 -1.28 -6.42 21.34
CA ARG A 500 0.17 -6.20 21.30
C ARG A 500 0.58 -5.75 19.90
N GLY A 501 1.01 -4.51 19.75
CA GLY A 501 1.59 -3.99 18.53
C GLY A 501 3.10 -4.13 18.47
N GLU A 502 3.64 -4.05 17.25
CA GLU A 502 5.08 -4.13 17.00
C GLU A 502 5.56 -2.95 16.16
N VAL A 503 6.74 -2.43 16.48
CA VAL A 503 7.44 -1.36 15.77
C VAL A 503 8.82 -1.88 15.38
N LEU A 504 9.08 -1.97 14.09
CA LEU A 504 10.35 -2.52 13.59
C LEU A 504 11.52 -1.56 13.82
N CYS A 505 11.33 -0.29 13.45
CA CYS A 505 12.32 0.77 13.62
C CYS A 505 11.61 2.13 13.65
N ALA A 506 11.82 2.90 14.71
CA ALA A 506 11.36 4.27 14.83
C ALA A 506 12.34 5.09 15.66
N GLY A 507 12.14 6.40 15.75
CA GLY A 507 12.89 7.24 16.68
C GLY A 507 13.26 8.60 16.13
N PHE A 508 14.16 9.28 16.84
CA PHE A 508 14.55 10.66 16.56
C PHE A 508 16.02 10.75 16.14
N SER A 509 16.26 11.66 15.20
CA SER A 509 17.58 12.20 14.88
C SER A 509 17.53 13.70 15.13
N ILE A 510 18.46 14.22 15.91
CA ILE A 510 18.51 15.63 16.29
C ILE A 510 19.84 16.19 15.84
N MET A 511 19.82 17.16 14.94
CA MET A 511 21.01 17.86 14.46
C MET A 511 21.06 19.28 14.98
N GLU A 512 22.25 19.73 15.34
CA GLU A 512 22.51 21.12 15.68
C GLU A 512 22.55 21.96 14.40
N VAL A 513 21.71 23.00 14.35
CA VAL A 513 21.72 24.01 13.26
C VAL A 513 22.47 25.25 13.72
N SER A 514 22.24 25.64 14.97
CA SER A 514 22.96 26.69 15.69
C SER A 514 22.93 26.38 17.19
N ASN A 515 23.67 27.16 17.98
CA ASN A 515 23.73 27.00 19.45
C ASN A 515 22.35 27.07 20.13
N THR A 516 21.32 27.63 19.47
CA THR A 516 19.97 27.75 20.03
C THR A 516 18.92 27.00 19.24
N VAL A 517 19.22 26.54 18.01
CA VAL A 517 18.25 25.91 17.12
C VAL A 517 18.70 24.51 16.76
N SER A 518 17.78 23.55 16.91
CA SER A 518 17.98 22.17 16.50
C SER A 518 16.96 21.75 15.45
N LYS A 519 17.44 20.92 14.52
CA LYS A 519 16.63 20.27 13.51
C LYS A 519 16.27 18.87 13.99
N ILE A 520 14.97 18.61 14.13
CA ILE A 520 14.45 17.36 14.68
C ILE A 520 13.81 16.57 13.56
N SER A 521 14.25 15.34 13.40
CA SER A 521 13.71 14.38 12.44
C SER A 521 13.19 13.15 13.15
N TYR A 522 11.90 12.89 13.09
CA TYR A 522 11.29 11.64 13.56
C TYR A 522 11.14 10.67 12.40
N PHE A 523 11.57 9.44 12.58
CA PHE A 523 11.46 8.36 11.60
C PHE A 523 10.60 7.24 12.14
N ASN A 524 9.88 6.59 11.24
CA ASN A 524 9.16 5.36 11.56
C ASN A 524 9.01 4.49 10.31
N GLN A 525 9.39 3.23 10.44
CA GLN A 525 9.08 2.18 9.48
C GLN A 525 7.70 1.63 9.83
N ALA A 526 6.70 1.95 9.01
CA ALA A 526 5.30 1.73 9.33
C ALA A 526 5.00 0.23 9.42
N SER A 527 4.63 -0.21 10.63
CA SER A 527 4.02 -1.51 10.87
C SER A 527 2.50 -1.45 10.66
N PRO A 528 1.81 -2.60 10.49
CA PRO A 528 0.35 -2.63 10.35
C PRO A 528 -0.42 -1.91 11.45
N GLU A 529 0.13 -1.89 12.67
CA GLU A 529 -0.48 -1.25 13.84
C GLU A 529 -0.24 0.26 13.86
N VAL A 530 0.89 0.73 13.32
CA VAL A 530 1.22 2.16 13.29
C VAL A 530 0.66 2.85 12.04
N LEU A 531 0.54 2.12 10.93
CA LEU A 531 0.10 2.63 9.63
C LEU A 531 -1.20 3.43 9.69
N PRO A 532 -2.27 3.01 10.40
CA PRO A 532 -3.54 3.73 10.36
C PRO A 532 -3.49 5.10 11.06
N TYR A 533 -2.52 5.36 11.95
CA TYR A 533 -2.33 6.68 12.58
C TYR A 533 -1.75 7.70 11.60
N ILE A 534 -0.95 7.26 10.62
CA ILE A 534 -0.26 8.14 9.67
C ILE A 534 -0.89 8.13 8.28
N SER A 535 -1.60 7.06 7.90
CA SER A 535 -2.16 6.92 6.55
C SER A 535 -3.20 7.98 6.23
N THR A 536 -3.92 8.48 7.25
CA THR A 536 -4.80 9.66 7.13
C THR A 536 -4.06 10.91 6.70
N ASP A 537 -2.93 11.19 7.32
CA ASP A 537 -2.13 12.39 7.07
C ASP A 537 -1.38 12.28 5.73
N ILE A 538 -0.87 11.09 5.39
CA ILE A 538 -0.27 10.79 4.07
C ILE A 538 -1.31 10.90 2.95
N ALA A 539 -2.54 10.45 3.21
CA ALA A 539 -3.64 10.62 2.26
C ALA A 539 -4.05 12.09 2.14
N GLY A 540 -3.89 12.89 3.21
CA GLY A 540 -4.29 14.29 3.30
C GLY A 540 -5.67 14.50 3.92
N LEU A 541 -6.23 13.48 4.59
CA LEU A 541 -7.51 13.52 5.31
C LEU A 541 -7.38 14.14 6.71
N SER A 542 -6.19 14.12 7.28
CA SER A 542 -5.93 14.64 8.62
C SER A 542 -4.74 15.60 8.63
N SER A 543 -4.64 16.36 9.71
CA SER A 543 -3.44 17.08 10.10
C SER A 543 -3.07 16.79 11.56
N SER A 544 -3.54 15.67 12.12
CA SER A 544 -3.27 15.27 13.50
C SER A 544 -1.79 15.10 13.73
N PHE A 545 -1.06 14.47 12.81
CA PHE A 545 0.38 14.28 12.95
C PHE A 545 1.13 15.61 12.90
N TYR A 546 0.71 16.55 12.05
CA TYR A 546 1.24 17.92 12.04
C TYR A 546 0.98 18.61 13.38
N GLY A 547 -0.23 18.49 13.93
CA GLY A 547 -0.59 19.01 15.24
C GLY A 547 0.30 18.46 16.35
N THR A 548 0.52 17.14 16.39
CA THR A 548 1.39 16.48 17.36
C THR A 548 2.81 17.03 17.35
N PHE A 549 3.43 17.22 16.18
CA PHE A 549 4.80 17.72 16.10
C PHE A 549 4.90 19.23 16.29
N CYS A 550 3.84 20.00 16.02
CA CYS A 550 3.74 21.38 16.51
C CYS A 550 3.73 21.42 18.04
N THR A 551 2.92 20.59 18.70
CA THR A 551 2.90 20.48 20.18
C THR A 551 4.25 20.03 20.72
N CYS A 552 4.94 19.10 20.04
CA CYS A 552 6.30 18.70 20.38
C CYS A 552 7.27 19.88 20.34
N SER A 553 7.21 20.71 19.29
CA SER A 553 8.04 21.92 19.19
C SER A 553 7.79 22.89 20.34
N THR A 554 6.52 23.13 20.70
CA THR A 554 6.16 23.97 21.85
C THR A 554 6.66 23.37 23.16
N PHE A 555 6.44 22.07 23.37
CA PHE A 555 6.89 21.35 24.56
C PHE A 555 8.41 21.44 24.77
N LEU A 556 9.18 21.38 23.69
CA LEU A 556 10.63 21.54 23.75
C LEU A 556 11.00 22.97 24.16
N GLN A 557 10.35 23.98 23.58
CA GLN A 557 10.56 25.39 23.93
C GLN A 557 10.25 25.66 25.41
N ASP A 558 9.16 25.10 25.91
CA ASP A 558 8.76 25.23 27.32
C ASP A 558 9.77 24.56 28.28
N ASN A 559 10.51 23.55 27.79
CA ASN A 559 11.52 22.82 28.55
C ASN A 559 12.95 23.26 28.28
N ARG A 560 13.15 24.40 27.60
CA ARG A 560 14.46 24.93 27.23
C ARG A 560 15.37 25.19 28.44
N ASP A 561 14.83 25.80 29.50
CA ASP A 561 15.61 26.32 30.63
C ASP A 561 15.54 25.45 31.90
N ASN A 562 14.85 24.31 31.85
CA ASN A 562 14.78 23.39 32.99
C ASN A 562 16.18 22.82 33.29
N PRO A 563 16.70 22.87 34.53
CA PRO A 563 18.10 22.54 34.84
C PRO A 563 18.45 21.11 34.45
N THR A 564 19.69 20.87 33.99
CA THR A 564 20.16 19.51 33.72
C THR A 564 20.48 18.80 35.03
N PRO A 565 20.41 17.46 35.11
CA PRO A 565 20.86 16.72 36.29
C PRO A 565 22.34 16.97 36.67
N LYS A 566 23.15 17.50 35.74
CA LYS A 566 24.54 17.92 36.00
C LYS A 566 24.65 19.25 36.75
N ASP A 567 23.58 20.05 36.80
CA ASP A 567 23.56 21.37 37.44
C ASP A 567 23.07 21.33 38.90
N GLN A 568 22.75 20.16 39.45
CA GLN A 568 22.41 20.02 40.86
C GLN A 568 23.70 19.88 41.70
N PRO A 569 23.98 20.79 42.66
CA PRO A 569 25.10 20.61 43.56
C PRO A 569 24.90 19.33 44.40
N PRO A 570 25.96 18.58 44.71
CA PRO A 570 25.84 17.38 45.55
C PRO A 570 25.23 17.78 46.90
N SER A 571 24.14 17.11 47.27
CA SER A 571 23.48 17.34 48.54
C SER A 571 24.43 17.02 49.69
N SER A 572 24.89 18.06 50.38
CA SER A 572 25.63 17.94 51.62
C SER A 572 24.68 17.42 52.71
N THR A 573 24.73 16.13 53.00
CA THR A 573 24.15 15.56 54.21
C THR A 573 24.92 16.09 55.42
N LEU A 574 24.34 17.08 56.09
CA LEU A 574 24.75 17.55 57.40
C LEU A 574 24.45 16.48 58.45
N ASN A 575 25.51 15.89 58.98
CA ASN A 575 25.53 15.25 60.29
C ASN A 575 25.30 16.31 61.39
N SER A 576 24.15 16.26 62.04
CA SER A 576 23.92 16.64 63.45
C SER A 576 22.49 16.23 63.78
N THR A 577 22.23 15.29 64.69
CA THR A 577 22.20 15.59 66.12
C THR A 577 22.25 14.28 66.91
N LEU A 578 23.22 14.20 67.82
CA LEU A 578 23.22 13.33 69.00
C LEU A 578 22.67 14.17 70.16
N LEU A 579 21.51 13.80 70.69
CA LEU A 579 21.15 13.73 72.12
C LEU A 579 19.72 13.20 72.27
#